data_AF-A0A532F3R9-F1
#
_entry.id   AF-A0A532F3R9-F1
#
_cell.length_a   1.000
_cell.length_b   1.000
_cell.length_c   1.000
_cell.angle_alpha   90.00
_cell.angle_beta   90.00
_cell.angle_gamma   90.00
#
_symmetry.space_group_name_H-M   'P 1'
#
loop_
_entity.id
_entity.type
_entity.pdbx_description
1 polymer ?
#
loop_
_entity_poly.entity_id
_entity_poly.type
_entity_poly.pdbx_seq_one_letter_code
_entity_poly.pdbx_strand_id
1 'polypeptide(L)'
;MEEVENWSFDANHPAVIDQQTITKIVKGLYRKDDMGKSSGMPVGGSKPMRIFNDEDAEYLSPLLAQGLSKAKPEQLVGFNISSSAGSGSEPITGSIYVQKGSIYVTIEEGAAQTVFIPESVARTEPASAYIAGDAPGAMTMIIDYHALATTPMPESMPIAKASPSATIASMAASTPANAQAASASAGQEVAQDEFLAQKLSDLKVAKEALAKKNSEIAMLRKESQWMKRELRDRNEEIKALRLTKVSGKPAPKKSAQATRVR
;
A
#
# COMPACT_ATOMS: atom_id res chain seq x y z
N MET A 1 26.02 -21.29 -11.92
CA MET A 1 26.19 -20.33 -10.81
C MET A 1 25.12 -19.29 -11.01
N GLU A 2 24.11 -19.34 -10.14
CA GLU A 2 22.78 -18.74 -10.29
C GLU A 2 22.78 -17.28 -9.82
N GLU A 3 21.87 -16.50 -10.43
CA GLU A 3 21.82 -15.03 -10.50
C GLU A 3 21.73 -14.39 -9.10
N VAL A 4 22.63 -13.45 -8.79
CA VAL A 4 22.49 -12.57 -7.62
C VAL A 4 21.28 -11.68 -7.90
N GLU A 5 20.15 -11.97 -7.26
CA GLU A 5 19.03 -11.04 -7.25
C GLU A 5 19.53 -9.72 -6.67
N ASN A 6 19.43 -8.65 -7.45
CA ASN A 6 19.83 -7.31 -7.07
C ASN A 6 18.63 -6.61 -6.39
N TRP A 7 18.02 -7.28 -5.41
CA TRP A 7 16.86 -6.81 -4.64
C TRP A 7 17.32 -5.90 -3.50
N SER A 8 18.06 -4.85 -3.83
CA SER A 8 18.38 -3.81 -2.86
C SER A 8 17.14 -2.93 -2.68
N PHE A 9 16.39 -3.20 -1.60
CA PHE A 9 15.45 -2.21 -1.08
C PHE A 9 16.23 -0.93 -0.73
N ASP A 10 15.75 0.21 -1.23
CA ASP A 10 16.40 1.50 -1.04
C ASP A 10 15.35 2.57 -0.70
N ALA A 11 15.34 2.98 0.56
CA ALA A 11 14.55 4.05 1.12
C ALA A 11 15.38 5.32 1.31
N ASN A 12 14.71 6.47 1.29
CA ASN A 12 15.32 7.76 1.61
C ASN A 12 15.47 7.91 3.14
N HIS A 13 16.25 7.02 3.75
CA HIS A 13 16.61 7.06 5.15
C HIS A 13 18.09 7.44 5.35
N PRO A 14 18.45 8.09 6.46
CA PRO A 14 17.56 8.54 7.53
C PRO A 14 16.65 9.70 7.07
N ALA A 15 15.40 9.68 7.54
CA ALA A 15 14.40 10.71 7.23
C ALA A 15 14.00 11.44 8.52
N VAL A 16 14.17 12.76 8.55
CA VAL A 16 13.72 13.61 9.65
C VAL A 16 12.36 14.18 9.29
N ILE A 17 11.31 13.65 9.91
CA ILE A 17 9.93 14.07 9.69
C ILE A 17 9.37 14.53 11.04
N ASP A 18 8.68 15.66 11.02
CA ASP A 18 8.11 16.26 12.22
C ASP A 18 7.07 15.33 12.88
N GLN A 19 7.08 15.30 14.21
CA GLN A 19 6.19 14.44 15.00
C GLN A 19 4.72 14.70 14.69
N GLN A 20 4.31 15.97 14.51
CA GLN A 20 2.92 16.29 14.21
C GLN A 20 2.51 15.75 12.84
N THR A 21 3.43 15.73 11.88
CA THR A 21 3.17 15.15 10.56
C THR A 21 2.98 13.64 10.67
N ILE A 22 3.82 12.94 11.44
CA ILE A 22 3.63 11.51 11.71
C ILE A 22 2.30 11.26 12.44
N THR A 23 1.93 12.10 13.41
CA THR A 23 0.63 12.01 14.09
C THR A 23 -0.53 12.15 13.13
N LYS A 24 -0.47 13.11 12.20
CA LYS A 24 -1.48 13.25 11.14
C LYS A 24 -1.58 11.99 10.28
N ILE A 25 -0.45 11.36 9.98
CA ILE A 25 -0.41 10.11 9.20
C ILE A 25 -1.10 8.99 9.97
N VAL A 26 -0.71 8.75 11.22
CA VAL A 26 -1.29 7.65 12.02
C VAL A 26 -2.79 7.85 12.23
N LYS A 27 -3.23 9.07 12.56
CA LYS A 27 -4.66 9.40 12.74
C LYS A 27 -5.47 9.40 11.43
N GLY A 28 -4.79 9.55 10.30
CA GLY A 28 -5.39 9.55 8.97
C GLY A 28 -5.64 8.14 8.43
N LEU A 29 -5.22 7.08 9.13
CA LEU A 29 -5.40 5.68 8.71
C LEU A 29 -6.74 5.12 9.19
N TYR A 30 -7.55 4.64 8.24
CA TYR A 30 -8.86 4.06 8.49
C TYR A 30 -9.00 2.70 7.84
N ARG A 31 -9.75 1.82 8.49
CA ARG A 31 -10.23 0.57 7.95
C ARG A 31 -11.50 0.82 7.15
N LYS A 32 -11.51 0.35 5.92
CA LYS A 32 -12.71 0.25 5.10
C LYS A 32 -13.35 -1.10 5.41
N ASP A 33 -14.44 -1.06 6.15
CA ASP A 33 -15.25 -2.26 6.41
C ASP A 33 -16.03 -2.60 5.14
N ASP A 34 -15.56 -3.62 4.41
CA ASP A 34 -16.40 -4.33 3.47
C ASP A 34 -17.34 -5.23 4.30
N MET A 35 -18.57 -4.77 4.48
CA MET A 35 -19.66 -5.50 5.16
C MET A 35 -19.69 -6.98 4.75
N GLY A 36 -19.07 -7.82 5.58
CA GLY A 36 -19.07 -9.26 5.48
C GLY A 36 -19.71 -9.86 6.72
N LYS A 37 -21.04 -9.99 6.69
CA LYS A 37 -21.84 -10.93 7.51
C LYS A 37 -22.10 -10.57 8.98
N SER A 38 -22.87 -9.52 9.22
CA SER A 38 -23.81 -9.56 10.36
C SER A 38 -25.10 -8.81 10.02
N SER A 39 -26.20 -9.57 10.02
CA SER A 39 -27.57 -9.15 10.33
C SER A 39 -28.09 -7.87 9.68
N GLY A 40 -29.02 -8.04 8.73
CA GLY A 40 -29.57 -7.00 7.88
C GLY A 40 -30.14 -5.78 8.61
N MET A 41 -29.69 -4.61 8.16
CA MET A 41 -30.46 -3.38 7.96
C MET A 41 -29.60 -2.48 7.05
N PRO A 42 -30.12 -1.91 5.95
CA PRO A 42 -29.38 -0.91 5.19
C PRO A 42 -29.49 0.43 5.92
N VAL A 43 -28.67 0.62 6.94
CA VAL A 43 -28.39 1.94 7.50
C VAL A 43 -27.16 2.47 6.77
N GLY A 44 -27.28 3.69 6.23
CA GLY A 44 -26.39 4.28 5.23
C GLY A 44 -24.90 4.05 5.46
N GLY A 45 -24.20 3.81 4.33
CA GLY A 45 -22.76 3.60 4.18
C GLY A 45 -21.95 3.63 5.48
N SER A 46 -21.56 2.45 5.96
CA SER A 46 -20.66 2.28 7.10
C SER A 46 -19.45 3.19 6.94
N LYS A 47 -19.37 4.20 7.81
CA LYS A 47 -18.25 5.14 7.83
C LYS A 47 -16.97 4.35 8.11
N PRO A 48 -15.86 4.65 7.41
CA PRO A 48 -14.60 3.98 7.68
C PRO A 48 -14.20 4.20 9.16
N MET A 49 -13.71 3.15 9.81
CA MET A 49 -13.34 3.18 11.23
C MET A 49 -11.86 3.52 11.36
N ARG A 50 -11.48 4.35 12.34
CA ARG A 50 -10.06 4.66 12.58
C ARG A 50 -9.30 3.39 12.99
N ILE A 51 -8.12 3.20 12.43
CA ILE A 51 -7.23 2.08 12.79
C ILE A 51 -6.60 2.33 14.17
N PHE A 52 -6.21 3.58 14.45
CA PHE A 52 -5.56 3.97 15.71
C PHE A 52 -6.41 4.99 16.47
N ASN A 53 -6.44 4.86 17.80
CA ASN A 53 -7.01 5.90 18.65
C ASN A 53 -6.05 7.09 18.78
N ASP A 54 -6.54 8.19 19.33
CA ASP A 54 -5.73 9.40 19.50
C ASP A 54 -4.54 9.16 20.44
N GLU A 55 -4.72 8.40 21.54
CA GLU A 55 -3.64 7.99 22.46
C GLU A 55 -2.59 7.11 21.76
N ASP A 56 -3.06 6.11 21.00
CA ASP A 56 -2.19 5.20 20.23
C ASP A 56 -1.35 5.99 19.22
N ALA A 57 -1.95 6.99 18.57
CA ALA A 57 -1.24 7.86 17.64
C ALA A 57 -0.22 8.76 18.34
N GLU A 58 -0.55 9.34 19.49
CA GLU A 58 0.35 10.17 20.28
C GLU A 58 1.55 9.37 20.81
N TYR A 59 1.33 8.12 21.21
CA TYR A 59 2.38 7.20 21.63
C TYR A 59 3.28 6.75 20.47
N LEU A 60 2.69 6.35 19.34
CA LEU A 60 3.41 5.77 18.22
C LEU A 60 4.21 6.81 17.43
N SER A 61 3.68 8.03 17.29
CA SER A 61 4.29 9.09 16.47
C SER A 61 5.75 9.43 16.80
N PRO A 62 6.14 9.69 18.07
CA PRO A 62 7.53 9.99 18.39
C PRO A 62 8.45 8.79 18.14
N LEU A 63 7.96 7.56 18.34
CA LEU A 63 8.72 6.33 18.09
C LEU A 63 8.99 6.12 16.60
N LEU A 64 7.98 6.37 15.75
CA LEU A 64 8.13 6.29 14.30
C LEU A 64 9.03 7.40 13.77
N ALA A 65 8.84 8.64 14.21
CA ALA A 65 9.72 9.75 13.82
C ALA A 65 11.19 9.46 14.19
N GLN A 66 11.41 8.95 15.40
CA GLN A 66 12.74 8.52 15.84
C GLN A 66 13.26 7.35 15.00
N GLY A 67 12.43 6.33 14.74
CA GLY A 67 12.80 5.18 13.92
C GLY A 67 13.24 5.59 12.52
N LEU A 68 12.46 6.44 11.85
CA LEU A 68 12.76 6.94 10.50
C LEU A 68 14.05 7.77 10.47
N SER A 69 14.35 8.52 11.53
CA SER A 69 15.59 9.31 11.65
C SER A 69 16.85 8.48 11.87
N LYS A 70 16.70 7.21 12.29
CA LYS A 70 17.81 6.30 12.60
C LYS A 70 17.95 5.15 11.62
N ALA A 71 16.90 4.88 10.84
CA ALA A 71 16.90 3.83 9.82
C ALA A 71 17.98 4.08 8.77
N LYS A 72 18.51 2.98 8.22
CA LYS A 72 19.37 3.00 7.04
C LYS A 72 18.53 2.90 5.77
N PRO A 73 19.07 3.25 4.59
CA PRO A 73 18.36 3.09 3.31
C PRO A 73 17.83 1.67 3.05
N GLU A 74 18.54 0.66 3.55
CA GLU A 74 18.19 -0.75 3.41
C GLU A 74 17.22 -1.25 4.51
N GLN A 75 16.73 -0.37 5.37
CA GLN A 75 15.91 -0.73 6.54
C GLN A 75 14.52 -0.12 6.49
N LEU A 76 13.56 -0.90 7.00
CA LEU A 76 12.17 -0.48 7.21
C LEU A 76 11.94 -0.29 8.70
N VAL A 77 11.06 0.63 9.05
CA VAL A 77 10.63 0.82 10.44
C VAL A 77 9.37 0.00 10.65
N GLY A 78 9.49 -1.13 11.34
CA GLY A 78 8.34 -1.93 11.77
C GLY A 78 7.71 -1.35 13.04
N PHE A 79 6.41 -1.48 13.17
CA PHE A 79 5.68 -1.19 14.41
C PHE A 79 4.64 -2.26 14.69
N ASN A 80 4.39 -2.48 15.98
CA ASN A 80 3.32 -3.32 16.47
C ASN A 80 2.69 -2.60 17.66
N ILE A 81 1.37 -2.45 17.64
CA ILE A 81 0.63 -1.88 18.74
C ILE A 81 -0.54 -2.78 19.10
N SER A 82 -0.64 -3.09 20.39
CA SER A 82 -1.77 -3.81 20.96
C SER A 82 -2.69 -2.78 21.60
N SER A 83 -3.99 -2.82 21.27
CA SER A 83 -4.95 -1.85 21.83
C SER A 83 -4.95 -1.94 23.36
N SER A 84 -4.63 -0.81 24.02
CA SER A 84 -4.49 -0.71 25.48
C SER A 84 -5.79 -1.03 26.25
N ALA A 85 -6.94 -0.98 25.57
CA ALA A 85 -8.26 -1.14 26.19
C ALA A 85 -8.66 -2.59 26.54
N GLY A 86 -7.79 -3.59 26.35
CA GLY A 86 -8.10 -4.99 26.71
C GLY A 86 -9.29 -5.58 25.93
N SER A 87 -9.66 -4.98 24.80
CA SER A 87 -10.85 -5.34 24.00
C SER A 87 -10.69 -6.63 23.19
N GLY A 88 -9.56 -7.34 23.31
CA GLY A 88 -9.27 -8.56 22.53
C GLY A 88 -9.08 -8.32 21.04
N SER A 89 -8.92 -7.07 20.60
CA SER A 89 -8.60 -6.71 19.22
C SER A 89 -7.22 -7.23 18.85
N GLU A 90 -7.08 -7.76 17.64
CA GLU A 90 -5.79 -8.27 17.14
C GLU A 90 -4.75 -7.13 17.11
N PRO A 91 -3.49 -7.40 17.49
CA PRO A 91 -2.43 -6.38 17.44
C PRO A 91 -2.25 -5.85 16.02
N ILE A 92 -2.14 -4.53 15.88
CA ILE A 92 -1.93 -3.89 14.59
C ILE A 92 -0.43 -3.88 14.33
N THR A 93 0.01 -4.73 13.40
CA THR A 93 1.38 -4.78 12.91
C THR A 93 1.47 -4.07 11.56
N GLY A 94 2.55 -3.32 11.36
CA GLY A 94 2.80 -2.67 10.09
C GLY A 94 4.23 -2.22 9.92
N SER A 95 4.53 -1.70 8.74
CA SER A 95 5.83 -1.15 8.39
C SER A 95 5.68 0.22 7.74
N ILE A 96 6.67 1.07 7.96
CA ILE A 96 6.75 2.41 7.39
C ILE A 96 8.16 2.71 6.88
N TYR A 97 8.23 3.35 5.70
CA TYR A 97 9.47 3.88 5.13
C TYR A 97 9.20 5.13 4.31
N VAL A 98 10.28 5.85 3.94
CA VAL A 98 10.20 7.08 3.14
C VAL A 98 10.86 6.85 1.81
N GLN A 99 10.21 7.24 0.72
CA GLN A 99 10.81 7.21 -0.60
C GLN A 99 10.28 8.37 -1.45
N LYS A 100 11.18 9.10 -2.11
CA LYS A 100 10.87 10.19 -3.06
C LYS A 100 9.90 11.24 -2.52
N GLY A 101 10.02 11.61 -1.24
CA GLY A 101 9.14 12.61 -0.62
C GLY A 101 7.74 12.10 -0.26
N SER A 102 7.51 10.79 -0.29
CA SER A 102 6.30 10.15 0.20
C SER A 102 6.62 9.15 1.30
N ILE A 103 5.68 8.97 2.22
CA ILE A 103 5.70 7.92 3.22
C ILE A 103 4.92 6.73 2.68
N TYR A 104 5.49 5.55 2.83
CA TYR A 104 4.87 4.28 2.47
C TYR A 104 4.52 3.56 3.77
N VAL A 105 3.23 3.28 3.98
CA VAL A 105 2.73 2.56 5.16
C VAL A 105 2.06 1.28 4.69
N THR A 106 2.45 0.15 5.26
CA THR A 106 1.77 -1.13 5.06
C THR A 106 1.27 -1.63 6.40
N ILE A 107 0.00 -2.03 6.45
CA ILE A 107 -0.59 -2.66 7.61
C ILE A 107 -0.75 -4.15 7.26
N GLU A 108 -0.22 -5.03 8.10
CA GLU A 108 -0.23 -6.49 7.91
C GLU A 108 -1.59 -7.12 8.32
N GLU A 109 -2.56 -6.29 8.69
CA GLU A 109 -3.84 -6.71 9.25
C GLU A 109 -4.75 -7.40 8.21
N GLY A 110 -5.43 -8.46 8.65
CA GLY A 110 -6.20 -9.38 7.80
C GLY A 110 -7.34 -8.73 7.02
N ALA A 111 -7.46 -9.12 5.74
CA ALA A 111 -8.55 -8.95 4.76
C ALA A 111 -9.20 -7.56 4.55
N ALA A 112 -9.02 -6.59 5.45
CA ALA A 112 -9.69 -5.31 5.41
C ALA A 112 -8.86 -4.29 4.62
N GLN A 113 -9.52 -3.57 3.71
CA GLN A 113 -8.87 -2.54 2.92
C GLN A 113 -8.56 -1.33 3.79
N THR A 114 -7.31 -0.87 3.82
CA THR A 114 -6.94 0.38 4.49
C THR A 114 -7.12 1.57 3.54
N VAL A 115 -7.71 2.65 4.05
CA VAL A 115 -7.90 3.94 3.36
C VAL A 115 -7.32 5.07 4.19
N PHE A 116 -6.96 6.18 3.54
CA PHE A 116 -6.38 7.34 4.20
C PHE A 116 -7.27 8.57 4.02
N ILE A 117 -7.38 9.40 5.07
CA ILE A 117 -8.16 10.64 5.06
C ILE A 117 -7.24 11.82 5.46
N PRO A 118 -7.09 12.86 4.60
CA PRO A 118 -7.79 13.06 3.33
C PRO A 118 -7.21 12.22 2.18
N GLU A 119 -8.09 11.65 1.35
CA GLU A 119 -7.68 10.83 0.19
C GLU A 119 -6.86 11.61 -0.84
N SER A 120 -6.99 12.94 -0.89
CA SER A 120 -6.27 13.79 -1.86
C SER A 120 -4.74 13.75 -1.73
N VAL A 121 -4.20 13.33 -0.58
CA VAL A 121 -2.75 13.25 -0.33
C VAL A 121 -2.24 11.82 -0.26
N ALA A 122 -3.12 10.84 -0.50
CA ALA A 122 -2.78 9.44 -0.35
C ALA A 122 -3.35 8.59 -1.47
N ARG A 123 -2.63 7.53 -1.81
CA ARG A 123 -3.11 6.51 -2.75
C ARG A 123 -2.69 5.13 -2.29
N THR A 124 -3.50 4.14 -2.63
CA THR A 124 -3.24 2.74 -2.31
C THR A 124 -2.69 2.01 -3.51
N GLU A 125 -1.58 1.31 -3.34
CA GLU A 125 -0.98 0.43 -4.35
C GLU A 125 -0.74 -0.97 -3.78
N PRO A 126 -0.67 -2.02 -4.62
CA PRO A 126 -0.24 -3.34 -4.16
C PRO A 126 1.15 -3.28 -3.53
N ALA A 127 1.31 -3.89 -2.36
CA ALA A 127 2.59 -3.94 -1.68
C ALA A 127 3.62 -4.72 -2.50
N SER A 128 4.85 -4.22 -2.56
CA SER A 128 5.97 -4.93 -3.16
C SER A 128 6.24 -6.24 -2.42
N ALA A 129 6.75 -7.26 -3.12
CA ALA A 129 6.98 -8.60 -2.55
C ALA A 129 7.85 -8.62 -1.28
N TYR A 130 8.83 -7.71 -1.17
CA TYR A 130 9.69 -7.61 0.02
C TYR A 130 9.02 -6.92 1.22
N ILE A 131 7.92 -6.18 1.01
CA ILE A 131 7.09 -5.58 2.07
C ILE A 131 5.95 -6.51 2.47
N ALA A 132 5.31 -7.11 1.47
CA ALA A 132 4.15 -7.97 1.65
C ALA A 132 4.48 -9.24 2.45
N GLY A 133 5.75 -9.64 2.49
CA GLY A 133 6.15 -10.93 3.05
C GLY A 133 5.36 -12.05 2.39
N ASP A 134 4.74 -12.90 3.21
CA ASP A 134 3.89 -14.00 2.76
C ASP A 134 2.40 -13.62 2.68
N ALA A 135 2.02 -12.35 2.88
CA ALA A 135 0.62 -11.92 2.90
C ALA A 135 0.09 -11.63 1.47
N PRO A 136 -0.74 -12.51 0.88
CA PRO A 136 -1.25 -12.31 -0.47
C PRO A 136 -2.22 -11.12 -0.49
N GLY A 137 -1.95 -10.15 -1.35
CA GLY A 137 -2.81 -8.99 -1.54
C GLY A 137 -2.62 -7.86 -0.52
N ALA A 138 -1.50 -7.85 0.22
CA ALA A 138 -1.11 -6.70 1.04
C ALA A 138 -1.11 -5.41 0.20
N MET A 139 -1.60 -4.33 0.79
CA MET A 139 -1.69 -3.02 0.15
C MET A 139 -0.82 -2.03 0.91
N THR A 140 -0.05 -1.24 0.16
CA THR A 140 0.76 -0.15 0.71
C THR A 140 0.08 1.18 0.42
N MET A 141 -0.08 1.99 1.47
CA MET A 141 -0.54 3.36 1.39
C MET A 141 0.65 4.28 1.13
N ILE A 142 0.57 5.10 0.08
CA ILE A 142 1.58 6.09 -0.30
C ILE A 142 1.03 7.47 0.01
N ILE A 143 1.66 8.18 0.93
CA ILE A 143 1.18 9.46 1.49
C ILE A 143 2.20 10.55 1.20
N ASP A 144 1.77 11.63 0.54
CA ASP A 144 2.56 12.84 0.40
C ASP A 144 2.57 13.59 1.74
N TYR A 145 3.65 13.44 2.50
CA TYR A 145 3.76 14.04 3.82
C TYR A 145 4.07 15.54 3.77
N HIS A 146 4.57 16.07 2.65
CA HIS A 146 4.77 17.52 2.49
C HIS A 146 3.43 18.23 2.30
N ALA A 147 2.55 17.67 1.47
CA ALA A 147 1.18 18.16 1.32
C ALA A 147 0.41 18.04 2.65
N LEU A 148 0.55 16.91 3.35
CA LEU A 148 -0.13 16.69 4.63
C LEU A 148 0.33 17.63 5.74
N ALA A 149 1.63 17.98 5.80
CA ALA A 149 2.16 18.91 6.79
C ALA A 149 1.44 20.27 6.72
N THR A 150 1.17 20.75 5.51
CA THR A 150 0.48 22.04 5.26
C THR A 150 -1.05 21.98 5.43
N THR A 151 -1.63 20.78 5.46
CA THR A 151 -3.08 20.60 5.51
C THR A 151 -3.58 20.63 6.97
N PRO A 152 -4.64 21.39 7.30
CA PRO A 152 -5.35 21.25 8.55
C PRO A 152 -6.01 19.87 8.58
N MET A 153 -5.68 19.04 9.59
CA MET A 153 -6.34 17.75 9.72
C MET A 153 -7.82 17.99 10.03
N PRO A 154 -8.77 17.28 9.39
CA PRO A 154 -10.14 17.33 9.86
C PRO A 154 -10.14 16.85 11.32
N GLU A 155 -10.48 17.76 12.23
CA GLU A 155 -10.86 17.39 13.59
C GLU A 155 -11.89 16.28 13.46
N SER A 156 -11.71 15.25 14.28
CA SER A 156 -12.57 14.08 14.41
C SER A 156 -13.99 14.41 14.00
N MET A 157 -14.51 13.69 12.97
CA MET A 157 -15.94 13.71 12.73
C MET A 157 -16.63 13.56 14.09
N PRO A 158 -17.62 14.41 14.42
CA PRO A 158 -18.16 14.44 15.75
C PRO A 158 -18.64 13.04 16.09
N ILE A 159 -17.95 12.42 17.05
CA ILE A 159 -18.56 11.41 17.90
C ILE A 159 -19.81 12.10 18.38
N ALA A 160 -20.98 11.58 17.98
CA ALA A 160 -22.26 12.09 18.45
C ALA A 160 -22.13 12.27 19.95
N LYS A 161 -22.12 13.54 20.37
CA LYS A 161 -22.05 13.93 21.77
C LYS A 161 -23.32 13.36 22.39
N ALA A 162 -23.20 12.16 22.96
CA ALA A 162 -24.22 11.63 23.84
C ALA A 162 -24.32 12.64 24.98
N SER A 163 -25.37 13.45 24.93
CA SER A 163 -25.76 14.32 26.02
C SER A 163 -25.79 13.48 27.31
N PRO A 164 -25.22 13.97 28.42
CA PRO A 164 -25.43 13.33 29.70
C PRO A 164 -26.90 13.54 30.08
N SER A 165 -27.75 12.54 29.84
CA SER A 165 -29.05 12.47 30.49
C SER A 165 -28.81 12.13 31.95
N ALA A 166 -28.98 13.13 32.80
CA ALA A 166 -29.06 12.96 34.24
C ALA A 166 -30.31 12.12 34.59
N THR A 167 -30.06 11.09 35.40
CA THR A 167 -30.99 10.27 36.16
C THR A 167 -32.08 11.07 36.87
N ILE A 168 -33.36 10.68 36.73
CA ILE A 168 -34.27 10.52 37.88
C ILE A 168 -35.27 9.38 37.57
N ALA A 169 -35.33 8.42 38.49
CA ALA A 169 -36.29 7.32 38.51
C ALA A 169 -37.70 7.80 38.90
N SER A 170 -38.75 7.15 38.35
CA SER A 170 -39.87 6.65 39.16
C SER A 170 -40.77 5.70 38.35
N MET A 171 -41.38 4.79 39.08
CA MET A 171 -42.08 3.57 38.68
C MET A 171 -43.52 3.84 38.19
N ALA A 172 -44.05 2.99 37.31
CA ALA A 172 -45.35 2.33 37.49
C ALA A 172 -45.62 1.33 36.36
N ALA A 173 -46.22 0.21 36.74
CA ALA A 173 -46.51 -0.99 35.95
C ALA A 173 -47.69 -0.82 34.97
N SER A 174 -47.67 -1.58 33.86
CA SER A 174 -48.74 -2.54 33.47
C SER A 174 -48.48 -3.16 32.08
N THR A 175 -48.50 -4.49 32.02
CA THR A 175 -48.72 -5.37 30.86
C THR A 175 -50.23 -5.50 30.54
N PRO A 176 -50.72 -6.21 29.49
CA PRO A 176 -50.08 -6.86 28.32
C PRO A 176 -50.83 -6.72 26.95
N ALA A 177 -50.27 -7.38 25.91
CA ALA A 177 -50.90 -8.05 24.75
C ALA A 177 -51.45 -7.25 23.55
N ASN A 178 -50.95 -7.50 22.32
CA ASN A 178 -51.49 -8.49 21.36
C ASN A 178 -50.90 -8.29 19.94
N ALA A 179 -50.89 -9.39 19.17
CA ALA A 179 -50.29 -9.66 17.86
C ALA A 179 -50.67 -8.71 16.70
N GLN A 180 -49.84 -8.64 15.65
CA GLN A 180 -50.17 -9.22 14.34
C GLN A 180 -48.97 -9.24 13.38
N ALA A 181 -48.65 -10.43 12.89
CA ALA A 181 -47.76 -10.68 11.76
C ALA A 181 -48.57 -10.84 10.46
N ALA A 182 -47.83 -10.83 9.34
CA ALA A 182 -48.17 -11.27 7.98
C ALA A 182 -48.71 -10.22 6.99
N SER A 183 -47.83 -9.81 6.06
CA SER A 183 -48.01 -10.06 4.62
C SER A 183 -46.86 -9.48 3.80
N ALA A 184 -46.26 -10.32 2.94
CA ALA A 184 -45.81 -10.05 1.57
C ALA A 184 -44.57 -10.89 1.21
N SER A 185 -44.78 -12.16 0.82
CA SER A 185 -43.79 -12.94 0.08
C SER A 185 -44.40 -13.28 -1.27
N ALA A 186 -43.92 -12.60 -2.32
CA ALA A 186 -44.16 -12.97 -3.73
C ALA A 186 -43.27 -12.20 -4.73
N GLY A 187 -42.60 -11.10 -4.33
CA GLY A 187 -41.78 -10.29 -5.26
C GLY A 187 -40.27 -10.54 -5.19
N GLN A 188 -39.78 -11.38 -4.28
CA GLN A 188 -38.37 -11.39 -3.87
C GLN A 188 -37.51 -12.46 -4.58
N GLU A 189 -38.10 -13.39 -5.34
CA GLU A 189 -37.36 -14.44 -6.06
C GLU A 189 -36.85 -13.96 -7.43
N VAL A 190 -37.66 -13.20 -8.19
CA VAL A 190 -37.28 -12.75 -9.54
C VAL A 190 -36.07 -11.80 -9.51
N ALA A 191 -36.00 -10.92 -8.51
CA ALA A 191 -34.89 -9.97 -8.36
C ALA A 191 -33.57 -10.65 -7.90
N GLN A 192 -33.65 -11.79 -7.21
CA GLN A 192 -32.45 -12.55 -6.79
C GLN A 192 -31.87 -13.35 -7.96
N ASP A 193 -32.72 -13.93 -8.80
CA ASP A 193 -32.29 -14.69 -9.98
C ASP A 193 -31.66 -13.78 -11.05
N GLU A 194 -32.22 -12.57 -11.25
CA GLU A 194 -31.64 -11.57 -12.15
C GLU A 194 -30.29 -11.05 -11.64
N PHE A 195 -30.13 -10.90 -10.32
CA PHE A 195 -28.86 -10.52 -9.70
C PHE A 195 -27.79 -11.60 -9.83
N LEU A 196 -28.15 -12.88 -9.68
CA LEU A 196 -27.23 -14.00 -9.88
C LEU A 196 -26.81 -14.13 -11.35
N ALA A 197 -27.73 -13.95 -12.29
CA ALA A 197 -27.43 -13.92 -13.72
C ALA A 197 -26.45 -12.79 -14.07
N GLN A 198 -26.66 -11.59 -13.49
CA GLN A 198 -25.74 -10.47 -13.66
C GLN A 198 -24.34 -10.80 -13.13
N LYS A 199 -24.23 -11.38 -11.92
CA LYS A 199 -22.93 -11.79 -11.35
C LYS A 199 -22.20 -12.83 -12.18
N LEU A 200 -22.93 -13.80 -12.75
CA LEU A 200 -22.33 -14.81 -13.64
C LEU A 200 -21.82 -14.18 -14.94
N SER A 201 -22.51 -13.17 -15.46
CA SER A 201 -22.07 -12.43 -16.64
C SER A 201 -20.81 -11.60 -16.35
N ASP A 202 -20.79 -10.88 -15.23
CA ASP A 202 -19.63 -10.08 -14.80
C ASP A 202 -18.39 -10.97 -14.58
N LEU A 203 -18.57 -12.16 -14.00
CA LEU A 203 -17.48 -13.12 -13.76
C LEU A 203 -16.89 -13.65 -15.07
N LYS A 204 -17.73 -13.92 -16.09
CA LYS A 204 -17.24 -14.31 -17.42
C LYS A 204 -16.42 -13.19 -18.07
N VAL A 205 -16.91 -11.96 -18.03
CA VAL A 205 -16.20 -10.79 -18.59
C VAL A 205 -14.86 -10.58 -17.88
N ALA A 206 -14.83 -10.69 -16.54
CA ALA A 206 -13.61 -10.57 -15.77
C ALA A 206 -12.59 -11.68 -16.12
N LYS A 207 -13.04 -12.92 -16.33
CA LYS A 207 -12.16 -14.02 -16.75
C LYS A 207 -11.57 -13.81 -18.14
N GLU A 208 -12.37 -13.34 -19.10
CA GLU A 208 -11.87 -13.02 -20.45
C GLU A 208 -10.87 -11.87 -20.43
N ALA A 209 -11.15 -10.83 -19.65
CA ALA A 209 -10.22 -9.71 -19.46
C ALA A 209 -8.89 -10.18 -18.85
N LEU A 210 -8.94 -11.07 -17.85
CA LEU A 210 -7.75 -11.65 -17.23
C LEU A 210 -6.97 -12.52 -18.22
N ALA A 211 -7.65 -13.33 -19.03
CA ALA A 211 -7.02 -14.13 -20.09
C ALA A 211 -6.30 -13.23 -21.11
N LYS A 212 -6.91 -12.11 -21.50
CA LYS A 212 -6.29 -11.11 -22.40
C LYS A 212 -5.08 -10.43 -21.77
N LYS A 213 -5.15 -10.03 -20.50
CA LYS A 213 -3.99 -9.45 -19.80
C LYS A 213 -2.85 -10.46 -19.66
N ASN A 214 -3.16 -11.73 -19.40
CA ASN A 214 -2.15 -12.78 -19.31
C ASN A 214 -1.44 -13.04 -20.64
N SER A 215 -2.14 -12.97 -21.77
CA SER A 215 -1.49 -13.12 -23.09
C SER A 215 -0.59 -11.93 -23.41
N GLU A 216 -1.00 -10.71 -23.07
CA GLU A 216 -0.19 -9.50 -23.20
C GLU A 216 1.08 -9.56 -22.33
N ILE A 217 0.96 -9.98 -21.06
CA ILE A 217 2.10 -10.19 -20.17
C ILE A 217 3.05 -11.26 -20.75
N ALA A 218 2.53 -12.33 -21.33
CA ALA A 218 3.36 -13.36 -21.95
C ALA A 218 4.13 -12.83 -23.17
N MET A 219 3.54 -11.96 -23.98
CA MET A 219 4.22 -11.31 -25.10
C MET A 219 5.29 -10.32 -24.62
N LEU A 220 4.96 -9.45 -23.67
CA LEU A 220 5.90 -8.48 -23.10
C LEU A 220 7.11 -9.16 -22.44
N ARG A 221 6.90 -10.30 -21.77
CA ARG A 221 8.01 -11.12 -21.24
C ARG A 221 8.91 -11.66 -22.34
N LYS A 222 8.34 -12.13 -23.46
CA LYS A 222 9.13 -12.59 -24.62
C LYS A 222 9.92 -11.44 -25.24
N GLU A 223 9.32 -10.26 -25.42
CA GLU A 223 9.99 -9.07 -25.95
C GLU A 223 11.11 -8.60 -25.03
N SER A 224 10.87 -8.57 -23.71
CA SER A 224 11.89 -8.22 -22.73
C SER A 224 13.06 -9.20 -22.75
N GLN A 225 12.79 -10.51 -22.84
CA GLN A 225 13.85 -11.51 -23.01
C GLN A 225 14.59 -11.36 -24.34
N TRP A 226 13.90 -11.03 -25.44
CA TRP A 226 14.52 -10.78 -26.74
C TRP A 226 15.48 -9.58 -26.67
N MET A 227 15.01 -8.46 -26.10
CA MET A 227 15.81 -7.26 -25.92
C MET A 227 17.02 -7.49 -24.99
N LYS A 228 16.88 -8.30 -23.93
CA LYS A 228 18.00 -8.68 -23.05
C LYS A 228 19.09 -9.46 -23.81
N ARG A 229 18.70 -10.30 -24.79
CA ARG A 229 19.66 -11.01 -25.66
C ARG A 229 20.32 -10.06 -26.65
N GLU A 230 19.54 -9.23 -27.33
CA GLU A 230 20.06 -8.24 -28.30
C GLU A 230 21.07 -7.28 -27.64
N LEU A 231 20.79 -6.80 -26.42
CA LEU A 231 21.72 -5.96 -25.67
C LEU A 231 23.01 -6.68 -25.29
N ARG A 232 22.93 -7.99 -24.98
CA ARG A 232 24.11 -8.80 -24.70
C ARG A 232 24.98 -8.94 -25.94
N ASP A 233 24.39 -9.27 -27.08
CA ASP A 233 25.08 -9.45 -28.35
C ASP A 233 25.74 -8.13 -28.79
N ARG A 234 25.02 -7.01 -28.69
CA ARG A 234 25.57 -5.65 -28.94
C ARG A 234 26.72 -5.30 -28.00
N ASN A 235 26.63 -5.67 -26.74
CA ASN A 235 27.70 -5.41 -25.77
C ASN A 235 28.96 -6.25 -26.09
N GLU A 236 28.79 -7.49 -26.54
CA GLU A 236 29.89 -8.33 -27.02
C GLU A 236 30.51 -7.78 -28.31
N GLU A 237 29.70 -7.31 -29.25
CA GLU A 237 30.16 -6.63 -30.47
C GLU A 237 30.98 -5.36 -30.15
N ILE A 238 30.47 -4.50 -29.25
CA ILE A 238 31.20 -3.31 -28.79
C ILE A 238 32.53 -3.70 -28.13
N LYS A 239 32.54 -4.76 -27.32
CA LYS A 239 33.76 -5.25 -26.67
C LYS A 239 34.78 -5.77 -27.70
N ALA A 240 34.33 -6.51 -28.72
CA ALA A 240 35.18 -6.99 -29.80
C ALA A 240 35.74 -5.85 -30.66
N LEU A 241 34.92 -4.85 -30.97
CA LEU A 241 35.35 -3.63 -31.68
C LEU A 241 36.36 -2.82 -30.87
N ARG A 242 36.23 -2.76 -29.54
CA ARG A 242 37.24 -2.12 -28.68
C ARG A 242 38.57 -2.87 -28.68
N LEU A 243 38.55 -4.21 -28.60
CA LEU A 243 39.76 -5.03 -28.62
C LEU A 243 40.50 -4.92 -29.96
N THR A 244 39.77 -4.85 -31.08
CA THR A 244 40.37 -4.67 -32.41
C THR A 244 40.87 -3.24 -32.65
N LYS A 245 40.23 -2.21 -32.07
CA LYS A 245 40.67 -0.81 -32.17
C LYS A 245 41.92 -0.49 -31.35
N VAL A 246 42.17 -1.22 -30.26
CA VAL A 246 43.41 -1.09 -29.45
C VAL A 246 44.63 -1.77 -30.12
N SER A 247 44.42 -2.69 -31.06
CA SER A 247 45.49 -3.28 -31.88
C SER A 247 45.95 -2.40 -33.06
N GLY A 248 45.36 -1.20 -33.23
CA GLY A 248 45.62 -0.30 -34.37
C GLY A 248 46.57 0.85 -34.07
N LYS A 249 47.89 0.60 -34.24
CA LYS A 249 49.06 1.53 -34.46
C LYS A 249 49.72 2.22 -33.24
N PRO A 250 51.07 2.44 -33.27
CA PRO A 250 51.88 2.83 -34.44
C PRO A 250 53.14 1.99 -34.74
N ALA A 251 53.58 2.00 -36.00
CA ALA A 251 54.90 1.49 -36.42
C ALA A 251 55.94 2.62 -36.38
N PRO A 252 57.11 2.44 -35.75
CA PRO A 252 58.21 3.41 -35.79
C PRO A 252 59.11 3.13 -36.99
N LYS A 253 59.36 4.13 -37.85
CA LYS A 253 60.43 4.05 -38.87
C LYS A 253 61.62 4.93 -38.46
N LYS A 254 62.62 4.23 -37.92
CA LYS A 254 64.07 4.41 -37.93
C LYS A 254 64.67 5.77 -38.32
N SER A 255 65.52 6.26 -37.42
CA SER A 255 66.61 7.20 -37.70
C SER A 255 67.61 6.59 -38.69
N ALA A 256 68.15 7.44 -39.57
CA ALA A 256 69.39 7.21 -40.30
C ALA A 256 70.23 8.49 -40.23
N GLN A 257 71.34 8.38 -39.52
CA GLN A 257 72.41 9.36 -39.39
C GLN A 257 73.19 9.44 -40.70
N ALA A 258 73.45 10.66 -41.21
CA ALA A 258 74.40 10.89 -42.31
C ALA A 258 75.35 12.04 -41.93
N THR A 259 76.55 11.65 -41.51
CA THR A 259 77.86 12.12 -41.98
C THR A 259 78.05 13.61 -42.35
N ARG A 260 78.75 14.33 -41.46
CA ARG A 260 80.06 15.03 -41.64
C ARG A 260 80.25 15.93 -42.89
N VAL A 261 80.67 17.17 -42.63
CA VAL A 261 81.95 17.84 -43.06
C VAL A 261 81.72 19.31 -43.43
N ARG A 262 82.38 20.18 -42.63
CA ARG A 262 82.99 21.50 -42.90
C ARG A 262 82.12 22.70 -43.28
#